data_AF-A0A1V5R5U0-F1
#
_entry.id   AF-A0A1V5R5U0-F1
#
_cell.length_a   1.000
_cell.length_b   1.000
_cell.length_c   1.000
_cell.angle_alpha   90.00
_cell.angle_beta   90.00
_cell.angle_gamma   90.00
#
_symmetry.space_group_name_H-M   'P 1'
#
loop_
_entity.id
_entity.type
_entity.pdbx_description
1 polymer ?
#
loop_
_entity_poly.entity_id
_entity_poly.type
_entity_poly.pdbx_seq_one_letter_code
_entity_poly.pdbx_strand_id
1 'polypeptide(L)'
;MRRLDPCENRGMHNIFVTIVDGAGNPVDGVTIVQSPSGEPGNVLDKAVSGSKGPGKAEFIMWKFAEYAVYVTNDGATPGSSDIASPLHSNFTDEANCADGGGGNTLFHNSFAVTFRKNF
;
A
#
# COMPACT_ATOMS: atom_id res chain seq x y z
N MET A 1 -2.28 8.27 2.61
CA MET A 1 -1.10 7.41 2.41
C MET A 1 0.14 8.06 3.01
N ARG A 2 1.17 7.29 3.37
CA ARG A 2 2.43 7.80 3.93
C ARG A 2 3.58 6.83 3.60
N ARG A 3 4.74 7.33 3.16
CA ARG A 3 5.99 6.54 3.08
C ARG A 3 6.48 6.26 4.50
N LEU A 4 6.86 5.03 4.79
CA LEU A 4 7.39 4.66 6.10
C LEU A 4 8.76 5.29 6.33
N ASP A 5 9.03 5.74 7.55
CA ASP A 5 10.35 6.21 7.94
C ASP A 5 11.33 5.02 8.03
N PRO A 6 12.66 5.23 7.96
CA PRO A 6 13.63 4.13 7.90
C PRO A 6 13.48 3.06 8.99
N CYS A 7 13.20 3.47 10.24
CA CYS A 7 13.02 2.56 11.36
C CYS A 7 11.68 1.79 11.34
N GLU A 8 10.66 2.33 10.67
CA GLU A 8 9.41 1.61 10.41
C GLU A 8 9.57 0.66 9.22
N ASN A 9 10.29 1.09 8.18
CA ASN A 9 10.45 0.33 6.94
C ASN A 9 11.34 -0.91 7.12
N ARG A 10 12.42 -0.83 7.90
CA ARG A 10 13.31 -1.99 8.16
C ARG A 10 13.82 -2.70 6.90
N GLY A 11 14.09 -1.94 5.83
CA GLY A 11 14.55 -2.51 4.55
C GLY A 11 13.47 -3.26 3.76
N MET A 12 12.20 -3.10 4.10
CA MET A 12 11.09 -3.69 3.35
C MET A 12 10.79 -2.91 2.06
N HIS A 13 9.91 -3.49 1.25
CA HIS A 13 9.45 -2.92 -0.03
C HIS A 13 7.97 -3.25 -0.21
N ASN A 14 7.12 -2.78 0.70
CA ASN A 14 5.73 -3.21 0.79
C ASN A 14 4.75 -2.03 0.82
N ILE A 15 3.56 -2.24 0.28
CA ILE A 15 2.42 -1.36 0.53
C ILE A 15 1.56 -2.03 1.60
N PHE A 16 1.59 -1.49 2.81
CA PHE A 16 0.76 -1.93 3.92
C PHE A 16 -0.59 -1.22 3.85
N VAL A 17 -1.65 -1.98 3.60
CA VAL A 17 -3.01 -1.48 3.46
C VAL A 17 -3.81 -1.79 4.71
N THR A 18 -4.55 -0.80 5.21
CA THR A 18 -5.56 -0.95 6.27
C THR A 18 -6.90 -0.43 5.77
N ILE A 19 -7.95 -1.24 5.92
CA ILE A 19 -9.32 -0.85 5.62
C ILE A 19 -10.08 -0.69 6.92
N VAL A 20 -10.71 0.47 7.10
CA VAL A 20 -11.52 0.75 8.28
C VAL A 20 -12.89 1.31 7.90
N ASP A 21 -13.86 1.19 8.80
CA ASP A 21 -15.16 1.85 8.70
C ASP A 21 -15.10 3.34 9.11
N GLY A 22 -16.24 4.02 9.10
CA GLY A 22 -16.36 5.42 9.54
C GLY A 22 -16.02 5.65 11.03
N ALA A 23 -16.12 4.61 11.87
CA ALA A 23 -15.76 4.65 13.28
C ALA A 23 -14.30 4.25 13.55
N GLY A 24 -13.56 3.80 12.52
CA GLY A 24 -12.18 3.34 12.62
C GLY A 24 -12.03 1.85 12.93
N ASN A 25 -13.11 1.06 12.93
CA ASN A 25 -13.02 -0.39 13.12
C ASN A 25 -12.49 -1.06 11.85
N PRO A 26 -11.67 -2.12 11.96
CA PRO A 26 -11.16 -2.84 10.80
C PRO A 26 -12.28 -3.52 10.02
N VAL A 27 -12.17 -3.52 8.68
CA VAL A 27 -13.14 -4.16 7.77
C VAL A 27 -12.43 -5.22 6.92
N ASP A 28 -12.81 -6.48 7.12
CA ASP A 28 -12.30 -7.64 6.36
C ASP A 28 -13.14 -7.91 5.10
N GLY A 29 -12.58 -8.71 4.19
CA GLY A 29 -13.28 -9.16 2.97
C GLY A 29 -13.37 -8.11 1.86
N VAL A 30 -12.68 -6.97 1.99
CA VAL A 30 -12.66 -5.92 0.96
C VAL A 30 -11.56 -6.23 -0.05
N THR A 31 -11.93 -6.29 -1.33
CA THR A 31 -10.97 -6.46 -2.43
C THR A 31 -10.25 -5.16 -2.70
N ILE A 32 -8.92 -5.23 -2.75
CA ILE A 32 -8.02 -4.13 -3.06
C ILE A 32 -7.24 -4.52 -4.33
N VAL A 33 -7.03 -3.56 -5.22
CA VAL A 33 -6.25 -3.73 -6.45
C VAL A 33 -4.99 -2.88 -6.38
N GLN A 34 -3.91 -3.43 -6.91
CA GLN A 34 -2.71 -2.70 -7.31
C GLN A 34 -2.69 -2.58 -8.84
N SER A 35 -2.44 -1.39 -9.36
CA SER A 35 -2.28 -1.09 -10.80
C SER A 35 -1.02 -0.25 -11.04
N PRO A 36 -0.56 -0.05 -12.29
CA PRO A 36 0.39 1.03 -12.57
C PRO A 36 -0.20 2.38 -12.17
N SER A 37 0.67 3.29 -11.75
CA SER A 37 0.29 4.67 -11.47
C SER A 37 -0.30 5.33 -12.73
N GLY A 38 -1.45 6.00 -12.59
CA GLY A 38 -2.13 6.65 -13.71
C GLY A 38 -2.95 5.72 -14.61
N GLU A 39 -2.93 4.40 -14.38
CA GLU A 39 -3.64 3.39 -15.17
C GLU A 39 -4.63 2.55 -14.33
N PRO A 40 -5.58 3.17 -13.59
CA PRO A 40 -6.58 2.41 -12.86
C PRO A 40 -7.40 1.52 -13.81
N GLY A 41 -7.65 0.28 -13.40
CA GLY A 41 -8.28 -0.76 -14.22
C GLY A 41 -7.27 -1.72 -14.86
N ASN A 42 -6.01 -1.31 -15.03
CA ASN A 42 -4.93 -2.20 -15.45
C ASN A 42 -4.41 -2.99 -14.23
N VAL A 43 -5.11 -4.07 -13.87
CA VAL A 43 -4.83 -4.84 -12.66
C VAL A 43 -3.49 -5.56 -12.76
N LEU A 44 -2.58 -5.26 -11.85
CA LEU A 44 -1.34 -6.02 -11.64
C LEU A 44 -1.52 -7.13 -10.61
N ASP A 45 -2.16 -6.79 -9.48
CA ASP A 45 -2.37 -7.72 -8.38
C ASP A 45 -3.64 -7.37 -7.58
N LYS A 46 -4.11 -8.34 -6.79
CA LYS A 46 -5.25 -8.20 -5.88
C LYS A 46 -4.93 -8.74 -4.51
N ALA A 47 -5.42 -8.04 -3.49
CA ALA A 47 -5.42 -8.51 -2.13
C ALA A 47 -6.81 -8.39 -1.52
N VAL A 48 -7.04 -9.11 -0.43
CA VAL A 48 -8.27 -9.02 0.36
C VAL A 48 -7.92 -8.65 1.78
N SER A 49 -8.60 -7.64 2.34
CA SER A 49 -8.40 -7.25 3.74
C SER A 49 -8.78 -8.39 4.70
N GLY A 50 -8.01 -8.53 5.78
CA GLY A 50 -8.12 -9.64 6.73
C GLY A 50 -7.03 -10.68 6.55
N SER A 51 -6.42 -10.76 5.36
CA SER A 51 -5.37 -11.75 5.05
C SER A 51 -4.07 -11.56 5.85
N LYS A 52 -3.85 -10.36 6.40
CA LYS A 52 -2.67 -10.00 7.24
C LYS A 52 -3.07 -9.57 8.66
N GLY A 53 -4.26 -9.96 9.09
CA GLY A 53 -4.92 -9.51 10.32
C GLY A 53 -6.06 -8.53 10.06
N PRO A 54 -6.81 -8.13 11.10
CA PRO A 54 -8.06 -7.38 10.95
C PRO A 54 -7.89 -6.09 10.14
N GLY A 55 -8.62 -5.99 9.03
CA GLY A 55 -8.62 -4.87 8.08
C GLY A 55 -7.37 -4.79 7.22
N LYS A 56 -6.40 -5.71 7.36
CA LYS A 56 -5.07 -5.56 6.77
C LYS A 56 -4.88 -6.39 5.51
N ALA A 57 -4.14 -5.81 4.57
CA ALA A 57 -3.65 -6.44 3.35
C ALA A 57 -2.29 -5.85 2.97
N GLU A 58 -1.54 -6.53 2.12
CA GLU A 58 -0.21 -6.10 1.71
C GLU A 58 0.02 -6.35 0.22
N PHE A 59 0.78 -5.47 -0.42
CA PHE A 59 1.37 -5.70 -1.74
C PHE A 59 2.88 -5.58 -1.68
N ILE A 60 3.57 -6.29 -2.58
CA ILE A 60 5.01 -6.16 -2.80
C ILE A 60 5.26 -4.98 -3.75
N MET A 61 6.35 -4.23 -3.50
CA MET A 61 6.86 -3.19 -4.39
C MET A 61 8.14 -3.66 -5.07
N TRP A 62 8.11 -3.78 -6.38
CA TRP A 62 9.29 -4.16 -7.15
C TRP A 62 10.21 -2.96 -7.43
N LYS A 63 11.43 -3.26 -7.85
CA LYS A 63 12.39 -2.24 -8.31
C LYS A 63 11.76 -1.39 -9.43
N PHE A 64 11.94 -0.07 -9.31
CA PHE A 64 11.33 0.95 -10.17
C PHE A 64 9.79 0.92 -10.21
N ALA A 65 9.15 0.40 -9.16
CA ALA A 65 7.70 0.43 -9.06
C ALA A 65 7.18 1.88 -9.08
N GLU A 66 6.07 2.07 -9.80
CA GLU A 66 5.18 3.22 -9.73
C GLU A 66 3.74 2.71 -9.78
N TYR A 67 3.11 2.60 -8.62
CA TYR A 67 1.80 1.96 -8.47
C TYR A 67 0.72 2.91 -7.99
N ALA A 68 -0.52 2.54 -8.30
CA ALA A 68 -1.71 2.98 -7.61
C ALA A 68 -2.34 1.81 -6.86
N VAL A 69 -2.93 2.08 -5.70
CA VAL A 69 -3.72 1.10 -4.94
C VAL A 69 -5.08 1.68 -4.61
N TYR A 70 -6.13 0.88 -4.73
CA TYR A 70 -7.52 1.30 -4.47
C TYR A 70 -8.42 0.12 -4.14
N VAL A 71 -9.53 0.42 -3.45
CA VAL A 71 -10.61 -0.53 -3.21
C VAL A 71 -11.48 -0.69 -4.46
N THR A 72 -11.96 -1.89 -4.71
CA THR A 72 -12.80 -2.22 -5.89
C THR A 72 -14.02 -3.05 -5.50
N ASN A 73 -15.12 -2.89 -6.25
CA ASN A 73 -16.33 -3.71 -6.12
C ASN A 73 -16.45 -4.77 -7.22
N ASP A 74 -15.78 -4.58 -8.37
CA ASP A 74 -15.79 -5.48 -9.53
C ASP A 74 -14.47 -6.26 -9.69
N GLY A 75 -13.50 -5.98 -8.84
CA GLY A 75 -12.18 -6.60 -8.89
C GLY A 75 -11.23 -5.94 -9.88
N ALA A 76 -11.56 -4.80 -10.49
CA ALA A 76 -10.69 -4.15 -11.48
C ALA A 76 -10.69 -2.63 -11.36
N THR A 77 -11.86 -2.00 -11.32
CA THR A 77 -11.98 -0.54 -11.36
C THR A 77 -12.06 0.04 -9.95
N PRO A 78 -11.60 1.30 -9.74
CA PRO A 78 -11.78 1.97 -8.46
C PRO A 78 -13.26 2.07 -8.09
N GLY A 79 -13.62 1.54 -6.91
CA GLY A 79 -14.97 1.63 -6.36
C GLY A 79 -15.30 3.02 -5.80
N SER A 80 -14.33 3.92 -5.73
CA SER A 80 -14.46 5.31 -5.29
C SER A 80 -13.33 6.18 -5.86
N SER A 81 -13.33 7.48 -5.56
CA SER A 81 -12.22 8.38 -5.88
C SER A 81 -11.02 8.29 -4.93
N ASP A 82 -11.11 7.49 -3.86
CA ASP A 82 -10.00 7.28 -2.93
C ASP A 82 -8.99 6.29 -3.52
N ILE A 83 -7.92 6.84 -4.11
CA ILE A 83 -6.84 6.12 -4.77
C ILE A 83 -5.52 6.58 -4.16
N ALA A 84 -4.72 5.64 -3.65
CA ALA A 84 -3.38 5.92 -3.18
C ALA A 84 -2.40 5.85 -4.36
N SER A 85 -1.91 7.02 -4.79
CA SER A 85 -0.98 7.15 -5.92
C SER A 85 -0.21 8.48 -5.86
N PRO A 86 1.05 8.56 -6.35
CA PRO A 86 1.90 7.42 -6.73
C PRO A 86 2.53 6.77 -5.51
N LEU A 87 2.57 5.44 -5.51
CA LEU A 87 3.34 4.61 -4.58
C LEU A 87 4.56 4.10 -5.35
N HIS A 88 5.74 4.69 -5.13
CA HIS A 88 6.91 4.39 -5.95
C HIS A 88 8.15 3.99 -5.15
N SER A 89 9.05 3.24 -5.80
CA SER A 89 10.30 2.77 -5.17
C SER A 89 11.54 3.52 -5.66
N ASN A 90 11.39 4.48 -6.57
CA ASN A 90 12.51 5.18 -7.24
C ASN A 90 13.02 6.41 -6.45
N PHE A 91 13.16 6.27 -5.14
CA PHE A 91 13.78 7.28 -4.29
C PHE A 91 15.30 7.20 -4.39
N THR A 92 15.96 8.36 -4.30
CA THR A 92 17.43 8.47 -4.32
C THR A 92 18.02 8.74 -2.94
N ASP A 93 17.19 9.04 -1.94
CA ASP A 93 17.63 9.15 -0.55
C ASP A 93 17.93 7.77 0.05
N GLU A 94 18.99 7.72 0.85
CA GLU A 94 19.49 6.54 1.55
C GLU A 94 19.54 6.85 3.05
N ALA A 95 18.78 6.13 3.85
CA ALA A 95 18.73 6.32 5.30
C ALA A 95 18.54 4.99 6.01
N ASN A 96 19.40 4.70 6.99
CA ASN A 96 19.32 3.51 7.84
C ASN A 96 18.62 3.80 9.16
N CYS A 97 18.03 2.79 9.78
CA CYS A 97 17.65 2.89 11.19
C CYS A 97 18.89 2.87 12.10
N ALA A 98 18.82 3.57 13.23
CA ALA A 98 19.95 3.74 14.15
C ALA A 98 20.49 2.42 14.73
N ASP A 99 19.66 1.37 14.78
CA ASP A 99 20.03 0.05 15.28
C ASP A 99 20.65 -0.87 14.22
N GLY A 100 20.84 -0.37 12.99
CA GLY A 100 21.43 -1.13 11.89
C GLY A 100 20.51 -2.17 11.25
N GLY A 101 19.24 -2.26 11.66
CA GLY A 101 18.26 -3.23 11.14
C GLY A 101 17.68 -2.88 9.76
N GLY A 102 18.46 -2.27 8.86
CA GLY A 102 18.01 -1.77 7.56
C GLY A 102 17.29 -0.41 7.63
N GLY A 103 16.80 0.07 6.49
CA GLY A 103 16.14 1.39 6.41
C GLY A 103 15.47 1.66 5.06
N ASN A 104 15.37 2.92 4.68
CA ASN A 104 14.95 3.32 3.34
C ASN A 104 16.19 3.40 2.46
N THR A 105 16.37 2.40 1.61
CA THR A 105 17.51 2.31 0.68
C THR A 105 17.00 2.12 -0.74
N LEU A 106 17.90 2.12 -1.73
CA LEU A 106 17.54 2.00 -3.13
C LEU A 106 16.55 0.84 -3.37
N PHE A 107 15.35 1.20 -3.83
CA PHE A 107 14.20 0.31 -4.06
C PHE A 107 13.53 -0.32 -2.83
N HIS A 108 14.10 -0.19 -1.64
CA HIS A 108 13.51 -0.69 -0.40
C HIS A 108 12.72 0.42 0.28
N ASN A 109 11.49 0.61 -0.20
CA ASN A 109 10.58 1.63 0.30
C ASN A 109 9.21 1.03 0.52
N SER A 110 8.65 1.31 1.69
CA SER A 110 7.30 0.87 2.04
C SER A 110 6.38 2.05 2.31
N PHE A 111 5.08 1.79 2.18
CA PHE A 111 4.04 2.78 2.41
C PHE A 111 2.96 2.22 3.33
N ALA A 112 2.43 3.05 4.22
CA ALA A 112 1.18 2.81 4.93
C ALA A 112 0.03 3.53 4.22
N VAL A 113 -1.01 2.78 3.88
CA VAL A 113 -2.21 3.28 3.22
C VAL A 113 -3.42 2.86 4.04
N THR A 114 -4.30 3.82 4.32
CA THR A 114 -5.58 3.56 4.99
C THR A 114 -6.71 4.02 4.08
N PHE A 115 -7.63 3.12 3.77
CA PHE A 115 -8.89 3.45 3.10
C PHE A 115 -10.02 3.44 4.12
N ARG A 116 -10.89 4.45 4.06
CA ARG A 116 -12.12 4.49 4.85
C ARG A 116 -13.30 4.07 3.99
N LYS A 117 -13.99 3.02 4.42
CA LYS A 117 -15.27 2.63 3.85
C LYS A 117 -16.37 3.39 4.57
N ASN A 118 -16.88 4.43 3.91
CA ASN A 118 -18.09 5.12 4.37
C ASN A 118 -19.27 4.20 4.06
N PHE A 119 -19.97 3.74 5.08
CA PHE A 119 -21.21 2.99 4.97
C PHE A 119 -22.40 3.96 4.84
#